data_AF-A0A4U9UTJ3-F1
#
_entry.id   AF-A0A4U9UTJ3-F1
#
_cell.length_a   1.000
_cell.length_b   1.000
_cell.length_c   1.000
_cell.angle_alpha   90.00
_cell.angle_beta   90.00
_cell.angle_gamma   90.00
#
_symmetry.space_group_name_H-M   'P 1'
#
loop_
_entity.id
_entity.type
_entity.pdbx_description
1 polymer ?
#
loop_
_entity_poly.entity_id
_entity_poly.type
_entity_poly.pdbx_seq_one_letter_code
_entity_poly.pdbx_strand_id
1 'polypeptide(L)'
;MRRIIIAGLFVALSLYGHAQSGYEQQILAQRKEKASELAREKYGPLKAEQVAFLDYFPVNRAYKVNAKVEVLYDEPVFRMPTYDGTSNEYKRYAIITFPLNGKERKLNIYQSVALFQNPAYKKHLFLPFLDGTNGQESYSGGRYIDLSMDDIKGDLIEIDFNKAYNPYCAYSNGYRCPVPPVENTLDTKIMAGEKAFHKPKNERPVNVDAAQGFSDADKKIILSGDDNTLLRVLQTTDENDLKVLKATSSDAKYNDPLLETLSKRMFATVRDPNHPGVGIAAPQVGINKNLIWVQRFDKAGQPFEFYINPKILWRSKLQRKGAEGCLSIPDRKEDVLRSYAIRLQYVNTEGKVIEENIEGFTAVIFQHETDHLYGILFPDRLEEQAKAESASLNDKLEFSIQPKTLMP
;
A
#
# COMPACT_ATOMS: atom_id res chain seq x y z
N MET A 1 -72.01 -11.32 36.93
CA MET A 1 -71.02 -12.35 36.52
C MET A 1 -70.10 -11.75 35.47
N ARG A 2 -68.80 -12.08 35.57
CA ARG A 2 -67.65 -11.52 34.85
C ARG A 2 -67.80 -11.48 33.32
N ARG A 3 -67.30 -10.41 32.69
CA ARG A 3 -66.63 -10.49 31.38
C ARG A 3 -65.29 -9.75 31.44
N ILE A 4 -64.26 -10.48 31.06
CA ILE A 4 -62.83 -10.13 31.10
C ILE A 4 -62.47 -9.42 29.79
N ILE A 5 -61.72 -8.32 29.90
CA ILE A 5 -61.06 -7.63 28.80
C ILE A 5 -59.62 -8.16 28.73
N ILE A 6 -59.22 -8.77 27.61
CA ILE A 6 -57.80 -8.91 27.23
C ILE A 6 -57.71 -8.66 25.72
N ALA A 7 -57.24 -7.48 25.36
CA ALA A 7 -56.72 -7.17 24.02
C ALA A 7 -55.66 -6.09 24.18
N GLY A 8 -54.39 -6.48 24.18
CA GLY A 8 -53.30 -5.53 24.34
C GLY A 8 -51.93 -6.18 24.41
N LEU A 9 -51.51 -6.89 23.35
CA LEU A 9 -50.10 -7.24 23.16
C LEU A 9 -49.78 -7.70 21.72
N PHE A 10 -49.96 -6.88 20.68
CA PHE A 10 -49.53 -7.25 19.31
C PHE A 10 -49.11 -6.09 18.39
N VAL A 11 -48.81 -4.90 18.92
CA VAL A 11 -48.45 -3.72 18.07
C VAL A 11 -46.97 -3.33 18.18
N ALA A 12 -46.21 -3.88 19.13
CA ALA A 12 -44.78 -3.57 19.26
C ALA A 12 -43.85 -4.40 18.35
N LEU A 13 -44.26 -5.58 17.86
CA LEU A 13 -43.39 -6.45 17.04
C LEU A 13 -43.30 -6.03 15.56
N SER A 14 -44.30 -5.35 15.01
CA SER A 14 -44.37 -5.02 13.58
C SER A 14 -43.42 -3.88 13.18
N LEU A 15 -43.18 -2.92 14.08
CA LEU A 15 -42.25 -1.80 13.82
C LEU A 15 -40.77 -2.25 13.84
N TYR A 16 -40.42 -3.21 14.70
CA TYR A 16 -39.07 -3.79 14.73
C TYR A 16 -38.76 -4.58 13.45
N GLY A 17 -39.73 -5.36 12.94
CA GLY A 17 -39.57 -6.13 11.70
C GLY A 17 -39.33 -5.24 10.47
N HIS A 18 -40.05 -4.12 10.34
CA HIS A 18 -39.89 -3.19 9.21
C HIS A 18 -38.58 -2.37 9.26
N ALA A 19 -38.16 -1.92 10.46
CA ALA A 19 -36.87 -1.25 10.60
C ALA A 19 -35.70 -2.23 10.35
N GLN A 20 -35.82 -3.48 10.80
CA GLN A 20 -34.83 -4.53 10.58
C GLN A 20 -34.68 -4.86 9.08
N SER A 21 -35.79 -5.02 8.35
CA SER A 21 -35.74 -5.26 6.90
C SER A 21 -35.12 -4.09 6.13
N GLY A 22 -35.38 -2.84 6.55
CA GLY A 22 -34.83 -1.66 5.87
C GLY A 22 -33.30 -1.54 5.98
N TYR A 23 -32.75 -1.79 7.18
CA TYR A 23 -31.29 -1.77 7.38
C TYR A 23 -30.58 -2.90 6.63
N GLU A 24 -31.11 -4.11 6.69
CA GLU A 24 -30.54 -5.24 5.95
C GLU A 24 -30.54 -4.97 4.45
N GLN A 25 -31.66 -4.46 3.91
CA GLN A 25 -31.75 -4.05 2.51
C GLN A 25 -30.74 -2.95 2.15
N GLN A 26 -30.50 -1.98 3.05
CA GLN A 26 -29.48 -0.95 2.86
C GLN A 26 -28.08 -1.54 2.74
N ILE A 27 -27.69 -2.46 3.64
CA ILE A 27 -26.37 -3.13 3.59
C ILE A 27 -26.25 -3.97 2.32
N LEU A 28 -27.30 -4.70 1.92
CA LEU A 28 -27.30 -5.49 0.70
C LEU A 28 -27.17 -4.62 -0.56
N ALA A 29 -27.84 -3.46 -0.59
CA ALA A 29 -27.70 -2.49 -1.69
C ALA A 29 -26.28 -1.94 -1.78
N GLN A 30 -25.67 -1.57 -0.64
CA GLN A 30 -24.28 -1.10 -0.58
C GLN A 30 -23.29 -2.17 -1.05
N ARG A 31 -23.49 -3.43 -0.66
CA ARG A 31 -22.65 -4.55 -1.16
C ARG A 31 -22.72 -4.68 -2.67
N LYS A 32 -23.92 -4.52 -3.27
CA LYS A 32 -24.11 -4.57 -4.72
C LYS A 32 -23.46 -3.39 -5.43
N GLU A 33 -23.57 -2.19 -4.87
CA GLU A 33 -22.92 -0.99 -5.39
C GLU A 33 -21.40 -1.15 -5.36
N LYS A 34 -20.82 -1.51 -4.22
CA LYS A 34 -19.38 -1.76 -4.06
C LYS A 34 -18.86 -2.83 -5.02
N ALA A 35 -19.59 -3.94 -5.13
CA ALA A 35 -19.27 -5.02 -6.06
C ALA A 35 -19.24 -4.52 -7.51
N SER A 36 -20.17 -3.63 -7.88
CA SER A 36 -20.21 -3.00 -9.20
C SER A 36 -19.03 -2.05 -9.37
N GLU A 37 -18.71 -1.20 -8.40
CA GLU A 37 -17.56 -0.28 -8.44
C GLU A 37 -16.22 -1.00 -8.63
N LEU A 38 -16.01 -2.11 -7.90
CA LEU A 38 -14.78 -2.90 -7.99
C LEU A 38 -14.50 -3.44 -9.40
N ALA A 39 -15.55 -3.66 -10.20
CA ALA A 39 -15.48 -4.17 -11.56
C ALA A 39 -15.81 -3.15 -12.66
N ARG A 40 -16.29 -1.95 -12.29
CA ARG A 40 -16.76 -0.94 -13.24
C ARG A 40 -15.63 -0.34 -14.05
N GLU A 41 -14.46 -0.20 -13.44
CA GLU A 41 -13.32 0.41 -14.10
C GLU A 41 -12.51 -0.65 -14.85
N LYS A 42 -12.14 -0.36 -16.10
CA LYS A 42 -11.15 -1.13 -16.87
C LYS A 42 -9.87 -1.39 -16.06
N TYR A 43 -9.57 -0.50 -15.10
CA TYR A 43 -8.41 -0.55 -14.23
C TYR A 43 -8.72 -0.88 -12.75
N GLY A 44 -9.92 -1.38 -12.45
CA GLY A 44 -10.35 -1.77 -11.11
C GLY A 44 -9.60 -3.00 -10.57
N PRO A 45 -9.65 -3.24 -9.25
CA PRO A 45 -8.94 -4.34 -8.60
C PRO A 45 -9.56 -5.72 -8.86
N LEU A 46 -10.81 -5.78 -9.33
CA LEU A 46 -11.55 -7.02 -9.53
C LEU A 46 -12.11 -7.10 -10.95
N LYS A 47 -11.91 -8.23 -11.63
CA LYS A 47 -12.54 -8.47 -12.94
C LYS A 47 -14.05 -8.68 -12.78
N ALA A 48 -14.83 -8.27 -13.78
CA ALA A 48 -16.30 -8.40 -13.77
C ALA A 48 -16.78 -9.84 -13.50
N GLU A 49 -16.13 -10.84 -14.10
CA GLU A 49 -16.42 -12.27 -13.88
C GLU A 49 -16.13 -12.76 -12.46
N GLN A 50 -15.28 -12.04 -11.72
CA GLN A 50 -14.91 -12.42 -10.35
C GLN A 50 -15.81 -11.81 -9.27
N VAL A 51 -16.64 -10.83 -9.63
CA VAL A 51 -17.59 -10.18 -8.70
C VAL A 51 -18.53 -11.18 -8.05
N ALA A 52 -18.94 -12.21 -8.78
CA ALA A 52 -19.82 -13.27 -8.29
C ALA A 52 -19.22 -14.10 -7.14
N PHE A 53 -17.91 -14.00 -6.90
CA PHE A 53 -17.22 -14.71 -5.82
C PHE A 53 -16.96 -13.85 -4.59
N LEU A 54 -17.44 -12.61 -4.56
CA LEU A 54 -17.47 -11.83 -3.32
C LEU A 54 -18.44 -12.48 -2.34
N ASP A 55 -17.94 -12.83 -1.16
CA ASP A 55 -18.72 -13.44 -0.08
C ASP A 55 -18.72 -12.52 1.14
N TYR A 56 -19.82 -12.57 1.89
CA TYR A 56 -20.06 -11.72 3.05
C TYR A 56 -20.65 -12.53 4.19
N PHE A 57 -20.41 -12.07 5.42
CA PHE A 57 -21.16 -12.57 6.56
C PHE A 57 -22.64 -12.11 6.47
N PRO A 58 -23.57 -12.89 7.06
CA PRO A 58 -24.95 -12.44 7.25
C PRO A 58 -24.98 -11.07 7.94
N VAL A 59 -25.92 -10.21 7.53
CA VAL A 59 -26.06 -8.89 8.15
C VAL A 59 -26.45 -9.07 9.60
N ASN A 60 -25.71 -8.44 10.51
CA ASN A 60 -25.93 -8.57 11.93
C ASN A 60 -25.81 -7.22 12.64
N ARG A 61 -26.94 -6.74 13.16
CA ARG A 61 -27.06 -5.46 13.86
C ARG A 61 -26.24 -5.38 15.16
N ALA A 62 -25.86 -6.50 15.76
CA ALA A 62 -25.00 -6.50 16.96
C ALA A 62 -23.60 -5.95 16.67
N TYR A 63 -23.18 -5.96 15.40
CA TYR A 63 -21.92 -5.40 14.93
C TYR A 63 -22.07 -3.96 14.39
N LYS A 64 -23.20 -3.32 14.69
CA LYS A 64 -23.41 -1.89 14.47
C LYS A 64 -23.40 -1.22 15.84
N VAL A 65 -22.31 -0.53 16.17
CA VAL A 65 -22.03 -0.02 17.51
C VAL A 65 -21.91 1.50 17.53
N ASN A 66 -22.32 2.11 18.64
CA ASN A 66 -22.01 3.50 18.92
C ASN A 66 -20.73 3.55 19.74
N ALA A 67 -19.73 4.29 19.28
CA ALA A 67 -18.45 4.44 19.93
C ALA A 67 -18.29 5.86 20.46
N LYS A 68 -17.71 5.99 21.65
CA LYS A 68 -17.24 7.26 22.18
C LYS A 68 -15.95 7.65 21.48
N VAL A 69 -15.85 8.90 21.05
CA VAL A 69 -14.71 9.45 20.30
C VAL A 69 -13.89 10.34 21.21
N GLU A 70 -12.59 10.08 21.26
CA GLU A 70 -11.57 10.97 21.80
C GLU A 70 -10.71 11.46 20.63
N VAL A 71 -10.95 12.71 20.20
CA VAL A 71 -10.15 13.34 19.14
C VAL A 71 -8.76 13.66 19.69
N LEU A 72 -7.73 13.24 18.96
CA LEU A 72 -6.34 13.47 19.32
C LEU A 72 -5.84 14.75 18.65
N TYR A 73 -5.14 15.58 19.41
CA TYR A 73 -4.53 16.82 18.93
C TYR A 73 -3.01 16.67 18.93
N ASP A 74 -2.34 17.37 18.00
CA ASP A 74 -0.88 17.42 17.89
C ASP A 74 -0.17 16.07 17.68
N GLU A 75 -0.89 15.09 17.13
CA GLU A 75 -0.33 13.78 16.81
C GLU A 75 0.73 13.85 15.70
N PRO A 76 1.90 13.22 15.90
CA PRO A 76 2.96 13.19 14.89
C PRO A 76 2.52 12.42 13.65
N VAL A 77 3.05 12.82 12.49
CA VAL A 77 2.95 12.00 11.27
C VAL A 77 3.80 10.76 11.47
N PHE A 78 3.26 9.61 11.08
CA PHE A 78 4.02 8.37 11.00
C PHE A 78 3.77 7.68 9.65
N ARG A 79 4.67 6.76 9.30
CA ARG A 79 4.57 5.94 8.10
C ARG A 79 3.91 4.61 8.45
N MET A 80 2.68 4.42 7.97
CA MET A 80 1.96 3.15 8.08
C MET A 80 2.47 2.21 6.98
N PRO A 81 3.03 1.04 7.32
CA PRO A 81 3.55 0.10 6.33
C PRO A 81 2.42 -0.45 5.45
N THR A 82 2.75 -0.89 4.24
CA THR A 82 1.81 -1.53 3.29
C THR A 82 2.22 -2.97 2.99
N TYR A 83 1.29 -3.79 2.47
CA TYR A 83 1.58 -5.20 2.16
C TYR A 83 2.59 -5.41 1.03
N ASP A 84 2.73 -4.43 0.14
CA ASP A 84 3.82 -4.40 -0.83
C ASP A 84 5.10 -3.82 -0.20
N GLY A 85 5.27 -3.86 1.12
CA GLY A 85 6.49 -3.43 1.79
C GLY A 85 6.88 -1.97 1.56
N THR A 86 5.99 -1.10 1.08
CA THR A 86 6.17 0.36 1.09
C THR A 86 5.49 0.94 2.32
N SER A 87 5.26 2.25 2.35
CA SER A 87 4.56 2.91 3.46
C SER A 87 3.82 4.16 2.98
N ASN A 88 2.77 4.56 3.67
CA ASN A 88 2.02 5.79 3.43
C ASN A 88 1.99 6.65 4.70
N GLU A 89 1.94 7.98 4.57
CA GLU A 89 1.92 8.88 5.71
C GLU A 89 0.51 9.08 6.27
N TYR A 90 0.38 8.84 7.57
CA TYR A 90 -0.86 8.98 8.32
C TYR A 90 -0.64 9.75 9.61
N LYS A 91 -1.75 10.29 10.14
CA LYS A 91 -1.87 10.77 11.52
C LYS A 91 -2.92 9.95 12.25
N ARG A 92 -2.71 9.68 13.54
CA ARG A 92 -3.79 9.22 14.41
C ARG A 92 -4.73 10.41 14.63
N TYR A 93 -6.00 10.22 14.32
CA TYR A 93 -7.00 11.29 14.38
C TYR A 93 -7.85 11.19 15.64
N ALA A 94 -8.28 9.98 16.00
CA ALA A 94 -9.09 9.76 17.19
C ALA A 94 -8.91 8.35 17.74
N ILE A 95 -9.19 8.18 19.02
CA ILE A 95 -9.40 6.88 19.65
C ILE A 95 -10.90 6.69 19.83
N ILE A 96 -11.42 5.57 19.37
CA ILE A 96 -12.82 5.18 19.59
C ILE A 96 -12.91 4.08 20.62
N THR A 97 -13.87 4.20 21.53
CA THR A 97 -14.14 3.21 22.58
C THR A 97 -15.59 2.76 22.49
N PHE A 98 -15.82 1.44 22.39
CA PHE A 98 -17.16 0.89 22.20
C PHE A 98 -17.33 -0.47 22.87
N PRO A 99 -18.55 -0.83 23.33
CA PRO A 99 -18.85 -2.16 23.78
C PRO A 99 -19.03 -3.11 22.59
N LEU A 100 -18.34 -4.26 22.60
CA LEU A 100 -18.59 -5.35 21.65
C LEU A 100 -18.37 -6.70 22.33
N ASN A 101 -19.34 -7.61 22.17
CA ASN A 101 -19.33 -8.95 22.77
C ASN A 101 -19.10 -8.91 24.31
N GLY A 102 -19.74 -7.97 24.99
CA GLY A 102 -19.68 -7.84 26.45
C GLY A 102 -18.37 -7.27 27.02
N LYS A 103 -17.42 -6.85 26.18
CA LYS A 103 -16.18 -6.18 26.58
C LYS A 103 -16.07 -4.81 25.92
N GLU A 104 -15.48 -3.86 26.63
CA GLU A 104 -15.07 -2.60 26.03
C GLU A 104 -13.87 -2.82 25.10
N ARG A 105 -13.90 -2.23 23.92
CA ARG A 105 -12.89 -2.34 22.87
C ARG A 105 -12.45 -0.94 22.45
N LYS A 106 -11.21 -0.85 21.97
CA LYS A 106 -10.63 0.40 21.45
C LYS A 106 -10.05 0.17 20.07
N LEU A 107 -10.18 1.18 19.22
CA LEU A 107 -9.51 1.28 17.92
C LEU A 107 -9.09 2.72 17.68
N ASN A 108 -8.03 2.92 16.91
CA ASN A 108 -7.62 4.22 16.41
C ASN A 108 -8.23 4.46 15.03
N ILE A 109 -8.70 5.68 14.80
CA ILE A 109 -9.04 6.21 13.49
C ILE A 109 -7.84 7.01 12.97
N TYR A 110 -7.49 6.82 11.71
CA TYR A 110 -6.36 7.47 11.07
C TYR A 110 -6.81 8.43 9.97
N GLN A 111 -5.97 9.41 9.66
CA GLN A 111 -6.17 10.33 8.55
C GLN A 111 -4.94 10.29 7.64
N SER A 112 -5.16 10.10 6.34
CA SER A 112 -4.08 10.12 5.34
C SER A 112 -3.62 11.55 5.08
N VAL A 113 -2.30 11.78 5.14
CA VAL A 113 -1.71 13.10 4.87
C VAL A 113 -1.96 13.52 3.41
N ALA A 114 -1.82 12.58 2.47
CA ALA A 114 -2.04 12.84 1.06
C ALA A 114 -3.51 13.17 0.73
N LEU A 115 -4.47 12.46 1.34
CA LEU A 115 -5.89 12.71 1.11
C LEU A 115 -6.39 13.97 1.81
N PHE A 116 -5.87 14.29 3.01
CA PHE A 116 -6.26 15.49 3.74
C PHE A 116 -5.95 16.79 2.96
N GLN A 117 -4.89 16.79 2.16
CA GLN A 117 -4.53 17.93 1.31
C GLN A 117 -5.47 18.09 0.10
N ASN A 118 -6.20 17.04 -0.28
CA ASN A 118 -7.18 17.10 -1.36
C ASN A 118 -8.53 17.60 -0.82
N PRO A 119 -9.08 18.72 -1.33
CA PRO A 119 -10.36 19.26 -0.86
C PRO A 119 -11.52 18.25 -0.88
N ALA A 120 -11.54 17.33 -1.85
CA ALA A 120 -12.59 16.32 -1.98
C ALA A 120 -12.52 15.24 -0.90
N TYR A 121 -11.32 14.96 -0.38
CA TYR A 121 -11.07 13.89 0.60
C TYR A 121 -10.61 14.42 1.96
N LYS A 122 -10.65 15.74 2.17
CA LYS A 122 -10.20 16.41 3.40
C LYS A 122 -10.82 15.82 4.67
N LYS A 123 -12.08 15.38 4.57
CA LYS A 123 -12.86 14.82 5.68
C LYS A 123 -12.77 13.30 5.79
N HIS A 124 -12.08 12.62 4.87
CA HIS A 124 -11.96 11.17 4.89
C HIS A 124 -11.16 10.71 6.11
N LEU A 125 -11.69 9.69 6.78
CA LEU A 125 -11.11 9.02 7.92
C LEU A 125 -11.03 7.53 7.62
N PHE A 126 -9.96 6.90 8.09
CA PHE A 126 -9.61 5.52 7.77
C PHE A 126 -9.54 4.68 9.04
N LEU A 127 -10.32 3.60 9.10
CA LEU A 127 -10.34 2.65 10.21
C LEU A 127 -9.90 1.26 9.72
N PRO A 128 -8.59 0.96 9.68
CA PRO A 128 -8.08 -0.37 9.43
C PRO A 128 -8.11 -1.19 10.72
N PHE A 129 -8.44 -2.48 10.65
CA PHE A 129 -8.39 -3.34 11.83
C PHE A 129 -8.11 -4.81 11.48
N LEU A 130 -7.63 -5.52 12.49
CA LEU A 130 -7.56 -6.98 12.55
C LEU A 130 -8.52 -7.49 13.63
N ASP A 131 -8.97 -8.71 13.49
CA ASP A 131 -9.84 -9.42 14.42
C ASP A 131 -9.63 -10.94 14.30
N GLY A 132 -10.29 -11.71 15.17
CA GLY A 132 -10.13 -13.17 15.24
C GLY A 132 -10.64 -13.96 14.02
N THR A 133 -11.23 -13.30 13.01
CA THR A 133 -11.62 -13.94 11.73
C THR A 133 -10.53 -13.88 10.66
N ASN A 134 -9.53 -13.02 10.80
CA ASN A 134 -8.52 -12.83 9.75
C ASN A 134 -7.66 -14.09 9.57
N GLY A 135 -7.49 -14.52 8.31
CA GLY A 135 -6.68 -15.69 7.95
C GLY A 135 -7.43 -17.02 7.92
N GLN A 136 -8.69 -17.03 8.38
CA GLN A 136 -9.58 -18.18 8.27
C GLN A 136 -10.86 -17.80 7.53
N GLU A 137 -11.71 -16.96 8.13
CA GLU A 137 -12.99 -16.57 7.54
C GLU A 137 -12.93 -15.24 6.77
N SER A 138 -12.03 -14.32 7.16
CA SER A 138 -11.82 -13.02 6.52
C SER A 138 -10.38 -12.84 6.02
N TYR A 139 -10.15 -11.83 5.18
CA TYR A 139 -8.85 -11.62 4.53
C TYR A 139 -7.72 -11.52 5.57
N SER A 140 -6.63 -12.27 5.38
CA SER A 140 -5.53 -12.32 6.35
C SER A 140 -4.84 -10.98 6.57
N GLY A 141 -4.97 -10.04 5.62
CA GLY A 141 -4.36 -8.72 5.70
C GLY A 141 -5.19 -7.66 6.43
N GLY A 142 -6.25 -8.06 7.14
CA GLY A 142 -7.15 -7.13 7.80
C GLY A 142 -8.22 -6.54 6.89
N ARG A 143 -9.10 -5.75 7.50
CA ARG A 143 -10.27 -5.15 6.86
C ARG A 143 -10.37 -3.68 7.18
N TYR A 144 -11.04 -2.94 6.33
CA TYR A 144 -11.15 -1.49 6.44
C TYR A 144 -12.60 -1.04 6.57
N ILE A 145 -12.78 0.10 7.23
CA ILE A 145 -14.00 0.90 7.18
C ILE A 145 -13.57 2.33 6.81
N ASP A 146 -14.19 2.88 5.77
CA ASP A 146 -14.08 4.29 5.45
C ASP A 146 -15.11 5.08 6.26
N LEU A 147 -14.64 6.15 6.88
CA LEU A 147 -15.41 7.05 7.72
C LEU A 147 -15.24 8.49 7.22
N SER A 148 -16.08 9.39 7.72
CA SER A 148 -15.97 10.83 7.51
C SER A 148 -15.90 11.55 8.85
N MET A 149 -15.21 12.69 8.90
CA MET A 149 -15.32 13.63 10.03
C MET A 149 -16.77 14.02 10.31
N ASP A 150 -17.60 14.07 9.27
CA ASP A 150 -19.02 14.40 9.41
C ASP A 150 -19.82 13.28 10.10
N ASP A 151 -19.27 12.06 10.23
CA ASP A 151 -19.92 10.96 10.96
C ASP A 151 -19.81 11.14 12.48
N ILE A 152 -18.88 11.98 12.95
CA ILE A 152 -18.72 12.30 14.37
C ILE A 152 -19.79 13.32 14.78
N LYS A 153 -20.68 12.92 15.69
CA LYS A 153 -21.76 13.75 16.23
C LYS A 153 -21.53 13.96 17.73
N GLY A 154 -20.98 15.11 18.09
CA GLY A 154 -20.55 15.38 19.47
C GLY A 154 -19.34 14.52 19.83
N ASP A 155 -19.47 13.70 20.88
CA ASP A 155 -18.46 12.74 21.32
C ASP A 155 -18.76 11.30 20.87
N LEU A 156 -19.67 11.11 19.91
CA LEU A 156 -20.09 9.80 19.42
C LEU A 156 -19.86 9.63 17.91
N ILE A 157 -19.55 8.41 17.50
CA ILE A 157 -19.53 7.96 16.10
C ILE A 157 -20.17 6.58 15.99
N GLU A 158 -20.92 6.35 14.92
CA GLU A 158 -21.48 5.04 14.61
C GLU A 158 -20.47 4.23 13.79
N ILE A 159 -20.09 3.05 14.28
CA ILE A 159 -19.22 2.11 13.57
C ILE A 159 -20.04 0.89 13.16
N ASP A 160 -20.13 0.65 11.85
CA ASP A 160 -20.87 -0.47 11.29
C ASP A 160 -19.92 -1.47 10.64
N PHE A 161 -19.54 -2.52 11.37
CA PHE A 161 -18.66 -3.58 10.84
C PHE A 161 -19.34 -4.40 9.73
N ASN A 162 -20.65 -4.29 9.50
CA ASN A 162 -21.29 -4.90 8.32
C ASN A 162 -20.85 -4.25 7.01
N LYS A 163 -20.27 -3.04 7.09
CA LYS A 163 -19.68 -2.30 5.96
C LYS A 163 -18.17 -2.51 5.83
N ALA A 164 -17.57 -3.30 6.72
CA ALA A 164 -16.15 -3.62 6.63
C ALA A 164 -15.86 -4.37 5.33
N TYR A 165 -14.84 -3.92 4.61
CA TYR A 165 -14.48 -4.45 3.29
C TYR A 165 -13.01 -4.86 3.24
N ASN A 166 -12.66 -5.71 2.28
CA ASN A 166 -11.29 -6.14 2.08
C ASN A 166 -10.48 -5.09 1.30
N PRO A 167 -9.20 -4.85 1.64
CA PRO A 167 -8.30 -4.06 0.80
C PRO A 167 -8.24 -4.63 -0.62
N TYR A 168 -7.91 -3.77 -1.59
CA TYR A 168 -7.71 -4.21 -2.99
C TYR A 168 -6.67 -5.32 -3.14
N CYS A 169 -5.70 -5.39 -2.23
CA CYS A 169 -4.70 -6.43 -2.15
C CYS A 169 -5.28 -7.83 -1.91
N ALA A 170 -6.53 -7.95 -1.44
CA ALA A 170 -7.24 -9.21 -1.33
C ALA A 170 -7.61 -9.78 -2.71
N TYR A 171 -7.88 -8.92 -3.69
CA TYR A 171 -8.32 -9.31 -5.03
C TYR A 171 -7.21 -9.26 -6.07
N SER A 172 -6.22 -8.39 -5.88
CA SER A 172 -5.22 -8.09 -6.92
C SER A 172 -3.86 -7.68 -6.37
N ASN A 173 -2.80 -8.12 -7.03
CA ASN A 173 -1.42 -7.75 -6.72
C ASN A 173 -1.09 -6.35 -7.24
N GLY A 174 -0.08 -5.68 -6.66
CA GLY A 174 0.33 -4.34 -7.10
C GLY A 174 -0.51 -3.19 -6.53
N TYR A 175 -1.25 -3.39 -5.45
CA TYR A 175 -1.84 -2.30 -4.67
C TYR A 175 -1.04 -2.06 -3.38
N ARG A 176 -0.98 -0.80 -2.94
CA ARG A 176 -0.27 -0.34 -1.73
C ARG A 176 -1.22 -0.28 -0.55
N CYS A 177 -1.73 -1.43 -0.11
CA CYS A 177 -2.74 -1.47 0.94
C CYS A 177 -2.10 -1.36 2.33
N PRO A 178 -2.52 -0.40 3.18
CA PRO A 178 -1.98 -0.24 4.53
C PRO A 178 -2.15 -1.49 5.42
N VAL A 179 -1.11 -1.88 6.12
CA VAL A 179 -1.19 -2.92 7.16
C VAL A 179 -1.83 -2.29 8.39
N PRO A 180 -2.93 -2.84 8.92
CA PRO A 180 -3.51 -2.35 10.16
C PRO A 180 -2.46 -2.35 11.29
N PRO A 181 -2.30 -1.23 12.03
CA PRO A 181 -1.39 -1.20 13.17
C PRO A 181 -1.80 -2.22 14.25
N VAL A 182 -0.83 -2.70 15.04
CA VAL A 182 -1.04 -3.76 16.03
C VAL A 182 -2.09 -3.35 17.06
N GLU A 183 -2.11 -2.08 17.47
CA GLU A 183 -3.09 -1.53 18.40
C GLU A 183 -4.53 -1.52 17.87
N ASN A 184 -4.71 -1.72 16.56
CA ASN A 184 -6.00 -1.91 15.91
C ASN A 184 -6.34 -3.41 15.71
N THR A 185 -5.83 -4.28 16.58
CA THR A 185 -6.18 -5.71 16.60
C THR A 185 -7.19 -6.00 17.70
N LEU A 186 -8.35 -6.51 17.32
CA LEU A 186 -9.42 -6.89 18.23
C LEU A 186 -9.31 -8.37 18.61
N ASP A 187 -9.14 -8.64 19.90
CA ASP A 187 -9.22 -9.99 20.47
C ASP A 187 -10.69 -10.45 20.60
N THR A 188 -11.36 -10.57 19.45
CA THR A 188 -12.68 -11.17 19.26
C THR A 188 -12.89 -11.44 17.78
N LYS A 189 -13.74 -12.41 17.42
CA LYS A 189 -14.22 -12.56 16.04
C LYS A 189 -15.25 -11.48 15.70
N ILE A 190 -15.16 -10.91 14.51
CA ILE A 190 -16.17 -10.03 13.94
C ILE A 190 -16.81 -10.70 12.73
N MET A 191 -17.93 -11.39 12.99
CA MET A 191 -18.71 -12.15 12.01
C MET A 191 -19.68 -11.23 11.24
N ALA A 192 -19.16 -10.11 10.72
CA ALA A 192 -19.88 -9.10 9.95
C ALA A 192 -18.96 -8.54 8.86
N GLY A 193 -19.55 -8.03 7.77
CA GLY A 193 -18.81 -7.45 6.64
C GLY A 193 -18.37 -8.48 5.61
N GLU A 194 -17.33 -8.16 4.86
CA GLU A 194 -16.78 -9.01 3.81
C GLU A 194 -15.93 -10.16 4.37
N LYS A 195 -16.04 -11.33 3.73
CA LYS A 195 -15.24 -12.54 4.00
C LYS A 195 -14.00 -12.61 3.12
N ALA A 196 -13.14 -13.58 3.35
CA ALA A 196 -11.97 -13.82 2.52
C ALA A 196 -12.37 -14.12 1.07
N PHE A 197 -11.66 -13.50 0.14
CA PHE A 197 -11.80 -13.77 -1.29
C PHE A 197 -10.90 -14.95 -1.67
N HIS A 198 -11.50 -16.05 -2.15
CA HIS A 198 -10.81 -17.34 -2.35
C HIS A 198 -10.49 -17.65 -3.82
N LYS A 199 -10.39 -16.63 -4.68
CA LYS A 199 -9.99 -16.80 -6.08
C LYS A 199 -8.55 -16.32 -6.31
N PRO A 200 -7.90 -16.77 -7.39
CA PRO A 200 -6.60 -16.26 -7.78
C PRO A 200 -6.63 -14.74 -7.87
N LYS A 201 -5.63 -14.10 -7.26
CA LYS A 201 -5.49 -12.65 -7.34
C LYS A 201 -5.25 -12.26 -8.79
N ASN A 202 -5.92 -11.19 -9.22
CA ASN A 202 -5.57 -10.52 -10.47
C ASN A 202 -4.20 -9.84 -10.33
N GLU A 203 -3.66 -9.40 -11.45
CA GLU A 203 -2.63 -8.37 -11.47
C GLU A 203 -3.30 -7.02 -11.64
N ARG A 204 -2.81 -5.98 -10.95
CA ARG A 204 -3.32 -4.63 -11.14
C ARG A 204 -3.14 -4.26 -12.61
N PRO A 205 -4.21 -3.94 -13.34
CA PRO A 205 -4.11 -3.52 -14.72
C PRO A 205 -3.33 -2.19 -14.78
N VAL A 206 -2.35 -2.12 -15.67
CA VAL A 206 -1.50 -0.95 -15.87
C VAL A 206 -2.12 -0.07 -16.95
N ASN A 207 -2.49 1.16 -16.60
CA ASN A 207 -2.92 2.17 -17.57
C ASN A 207 -1.71 2.95 -18.07
N VAL A 208 -1.01 2.43 -19.08
CA VAL A 208 0.16 3.10 -19.67
C VAL A 208 -0.16 4.49 -20.22
N ASP A 209 -1.43 4.74 -20.60
CA ASP A 209 -1.89 6.02 -21.15
C ASP A 209 -2.10 7.09 -20.07
N ALA A 210 -2.21 6.71 -18.79
CA ALA A 210 -2.30 7.67 -17.68
C ALA A 210 -0.94 8.29 -17.31
N ALA A 211 0.16 7.77 -17.90
CA ALA A 211 1.49 8.26 -17.64
C ALA A 211 1.68 9.69 -18.15
N GLN A 212 2.39 10.50 -17.36
CA GLN A 212 2.56 11.92 -17.60
C GLN A 212 3.92 12.20 -18.24
N GLY A 213 3.97 13.15 -19.17
CA GLY A 213 5.23 13.69 -19.67
C GLY A 213 5.98 14.50 -18.61
N PHE A 214 7.14 15.04 -19.01
CA PHE A 214 7.98 15.88 -18.16
C PHE A 214 7.43 17.30 -18.00
N SER A 215 7.45 17.82 -16.77
CA SER A 215 7.10 19.20 -16.47
C SER A 215 8.15 20.18 -17.02
N ASP A 216 7.85 21.47 -17.06
CA ASP A 216 8.85 22.46 -17.53
C ASP A 216 10.05 22.58 -16.59
N ALA A 217 9.90 22.23 -15.31
CA ALA A 217 11.03 22.11 -14.38
C ALA A 217 11.91 20.90 -14.73
N ASP A 218 11.29 19.74 -14.98
CA ASP A 218 12.00 18.53 -15.41
C ASP A 218 12.77 18.76 -16.70
N LYS A 219 12.14 19.39 -17.71
CA LYS A 219 12.78 19.71 -18.99
C LYS A 219 14.03 20.55 -18.82
N LYS A 220 14.03 21.55 -17.93
CA LYS A 220 15.21 22.36 -17.64
C LYS A 220 16.35 21.53 -17.08
N ILE A 221 16.06 20.56 -16.21
CA ILE A 221 17.07 19.64 -15.68
C ILE A 221 17.59 18.74 -16.81
N ILE A 222 16.70 18.11 -17.59
CA ILE A 222 17.05 17.17 -18.66
C ILE A 222 17.86 17.84 -19.78
N LEU A 223 17.54 19.09 -20.12
CA LEU A 223 18.16 19.84 -21.21
C LEU A 223 19.31 20.77 -20.77
N SER A 224 19.73 20.68 -19.50
CA SER A 224 20.84 21.51 -18.97
C SER A 224 22.23 21.14 -19.50
N GLY A 225 22.35 20.01 -20.21
CA GLY A 225 23.60 19.51 -20.76
C GLY A 225 23.37 18.44 -21.82
N ASP A 226 24.46 17.92 -22.38
CA ASP A 226 24.42 16.82 -23.36
C ASP A 226 24.23 15.45 -22.69
N ASP A 227 24.16 14.39 -23.50
CA ASP A 227 23.93 13.01 -23.07
C ASP A 227 24.96 12.48 -22.04
N ASN A 228 26.15 13.08 -21.94
CA ASN A 228 27.22 12.64 -21.04
C ASN A 228 27.40 13.59 -19.83
N THR A 229 26.71 14.72 -19.83
CA THR A 229 26.80 15.70 -18.75
C THR A 229 26.11 15.15 -17.51
N LEU A 230 26.89 14.96 -16.43
CA LEU A 230 26.40 14.45 -15.15
C LEU A 230 25.25 15.32 -14.62
N LEU A 231 24.26 14.67 -14.01
CA LEU A 231 23.20 15.33 -13.28
C LEU A 231 23.66 15.57 -11.84
N ARG A 232 23.24 16.69 -11.25
CA ARG A 232 23.47 16.93 -9.82
C ARG A 232 22.67 15.90 -9.02
N VAL A 233 23.36 15.11 -8.20
CA VAL A 233 22.72 14.23 -7.22
C VAL A 233 22.30 15.05 -6.01
N LEU A 234 21.00 15.05 -5.72
CA LEU A 234 20.39 15.73 -4.58
C LEU A 234 20.82 15.07 -3.27
N GLN A 235 21.06 15.88 -2.24
CA GLN A 235 21.60 15.43 -0.95
C GLN A 235 20.62 15.65 0.19
N THR A 236 20.49 14.68 1.11
CA THR A 236 19.61 14.82 2.29
C THR A 236 20.02 15.91 3.27
N THR A 237 21.24 16.43 3.14
CA THR A 237 21.76 17.54 3.95
C THR A 237 21.20 18.90 3.54
N ASP A 238 20.60 19.01 2.35
CA ASP A 238 19.90 20.22 1.90
C ASP A 238 18.38 20.04 2.05
N GLU A 239 17.70 21.01 2.67
CA GLU A 239 16.27 20.91 2.96
C GLU A 239 15.38 20.91 1.71
N ASN A 240 15.80 21.57 0.63
CA ASN A 240 15.03 21.61 -0.61
C ASN A 240 15.22 20.30 -1.38
N ASP A 241 16.45 19.81 -1.43
CA ASP A 241 16.77 18.50 -1.98
C ASP A 241 16.00 17.39 -1.23
N LEU A 242 15.96 17.45 0.10
CA LEU A 242 15.22 16.49 0.92
C LEU A 242 13.72 16.48 0.61
N LYS A 243 13.10 17.66 0.38
CA LYS A 243 11.68 17.73 -0.01
C LYS A 243 11.42 16.99 -1.32
N VAL A 244 12.31 17.12 -2.29
CA VAL A 244 12.22 16.41 -3.59
C VAL A 244 12.44 14.91 -3.41
N LEU A 245 13.46 14.52 -2.64
CA LEU A 245 13.79 13.12 -2.32
C LEU A 245 12.70 12.40 -1.52
N LYS A 246 11.86 13.14 -0.77
CA LYS A 246 10.74 12.61 0.02
C LYS A 246 9.39 12.70 -0.70
N ALA A 247 9.33 13.32 -1.89
CA ALA A 247 8.11 13.41 -2.68
C ALA A 247 7.84 12.11 -3.46
N THR A 248 6.55 11.76 -3.60
CA THR A 248 6.15 10.58 -4.41
C THR A 248 6.26 10.89 -5.90
N SER A 249 6.72 9.91 -6.67
CA SER A 249 6.91 10.01 -8.11
C SER A 249 5.66 9.60 -8.90
N SER A 250 5.53 10.19 -10.10
CA SER A 250 4.45 9.89 -11.06
C SER A 250 4.94 9.01 -12.20
N ASP A 251 4.03 8.27 -12.83
CA ASP A 251 4.37 7.45 -14.00
C ASP A 251 4.87 8.34 -15.16
N ALA A 252 5.98 7.93 -15.76
CA ALA A 252 6.59 8.56 -16.93
C ALA A 252 6.02 7.96 -18.21
N LYS A 253 5.76 8.82 -19.20
CA LYS A 253 5.32 8.38 -20.51
C LYS A 253 6.47 7.65 -21.23
N TYR A 254 6.26 6.38 -21.57
CA TYR A 254 7.33 5.51 -22.10
C TYR A 254 7.89 5.97 -23.46
N ASN A 255 7.10 6.71 -24.24
CA ASN A 255 7.48 7.27 -25.54
C ASN A 255 7.71 8.78 -25.50
N ASP A 256 8.00 9.35 -24.32
CA ASP A 256 8.42 10.74 -24.23
C ASP A 256 9.78 10.95 -24.92
N PRO A 257 9.93 11.91 -25.84
CA PRO A 257 11.19 12.14 -26.56
C PRO A 257 12.39 12.44 -25.66
N LEU A 258 12.17 12.99 -24.45
CA LEU A 258 13.24 13.35 -23.52
C LEU A 258 13.72 12.17 -22.67
N LEU A 259 13.03 11.03 -22.73
CA LEU A 259 13.34 9.88 -21.90
C LEU A 259 14.73 9.31 -22.23
N GLU A 260 15.12 9.30 -23.51
CA GLU A 260 16.42 8.80 -23.95
C GLU A 260 17.56 9.67 -23.38
N THR A 261 17.46 11.00 -23.53
CA THR A 261 18.45 11.94 -23.00
C THR A 261 18.55 11.83 -21.47
N LEU A 262 17.42 11.80 -20.77
CA LEU A 262 17.42 11.62 -19.32
C LEU A 262 18.07 10.29 -18.92
N SER A 263 17.71 9.20 -19.60
CA SER A 263 18.25 7.86 -19.32
C SER A 263 19.78 7.84 -19.46
N LYS A 264 20.33 8.39 -20.55
CA LYS A 264 21.79 8.47 -20.78
C LYS A 264 22.49 9.31 -19.71
N ARG A 265 21.94 10.46 -19.34
CA ARG A 265 22.52 11.32 -18.31
C ARG A 265 22.45 10.71 -16.92
N MET A 266 21.36 10.03 -16.56
CA MET A 266 21.28 9.24 -15.31
C MET A 266 22.31 8.12 -15.30
N PHE A 267 22.50 7.43 -16.43
CA PHE A 267 23.51 6.38 -16.57
C PHE A 267 24.94 6.93 -16.40
N ALA A 268 25.25 8.07 -17.00
CA ALA A 268 26.53 8.75 -16.80
C ALA A 268 26.74 9.11 -15.33
N THR A 269 25.68 9.58 -14.67
CA THR A 269 25.69 10.00 -13.25
C THR A 269 25.94 8.85 -12.29
N VAL A 270 25.24 7.72 -12.41
CA VAL A 270 25.45 6.55 -11.54
C VAL A 270 26.83 5.90 -11.75
N ARG A 271 27.43 6.13 -12.91
CA ARG A 271 28.77 5.65 -13.26
C ARG A 271 29.88 6.66 -13.02
N ASP A 272 29.60 7.79 -12.36
CA ASP A 272 30.63 8.77 -12.00
C ASP A 272 31.77 8.05 -11.25
N PRO A 273 33.02 8.07 -11.77
CA PRO A 273 34.15 7.41 -11.14
C PRO A 273 34.44 7.89 -9.71
N ASN A 274 34.02 9.12 -9.37
CA ASN A 274 34.22 9.67 -8.02
C ASN A 274 33.21 9.10 -7.02
N HIS A 275 32.00 8.76 -7.48
CA HIS A 275 30.90 8.28 -6.64
C HIS A 275 30.09 7.18 -7.35
N PRO A 276 30.70 6.01 -7.62
CA PRO A 276 30.02 4.96 -8.36
C PRO A 276 28.87 4.35 -7.56
N GLY A 277 27.71 4.22 -8.19
CA GLY A 277 26.54 3.54 -7.66
C GLY A 277 26.25 2.24 -8.41
N VAL A 278 25.43 1.36 -7.80
CA VAL A 278 24.87 0.17 -8.45
C VAL A 278 23.43 0.38 -8.92
N GLY A 279 22.86 1.55 -8.64
CA GLY A 279 21.54 1.98 -9.04
C GLY A 279 21.38 3.49 -8.82
N ILE A 280 20.41 4.08 -9.52
CA ILE A 280 19.97 5.46 -9.32
C ILE A 280 18.50 5.61 -9.72
N ALA A 281 17.76 6.40 -8.95
CA ALA A 281 16.37 6.76 -9.23
C ALA A 281 16.26 8.22 -9.68
N ALA A 282 15.31 8.53 -10.58
CA ALA A 282 15.11 9.89 -11.08
C ALA A 282 14.88 10.96 -10.00
N PRO A 283 14.21 10.67 -8.85
CA PRO A 283 14.12 11.63 -7.75
C PRO A 283 15.46 12.10 -7.21
N GLN A 284 16.51 11.26 -7.27
CA GLN A 284 17.85 11.63 -6.82
C GLN A 284 18.52 12.67 -7.71
N VAL A 285 18.01 12.89 -8.92
CA VAL A 285 18.46 13.93 -9.86
C VAL A 285 17.41 15.03 -10.03
N GLY A 286 16.43 15.10 -9.12
CA GLY A 286 15.44 16.16 -9.07
C GLY A 286 14.19 15.96 -9.94
N ILE A 287 13.96 14.75 -10.44
CA ILE A 287 12.82 14.44 -11.32
C ILE A 287 11.94 13.39 -10.66
N ASN A 288 10.77 13.77 -10.14
CA ASN A 288 9.82 12.85 -9.49
C ASN A 288 8.99 12.03 -10.49
N LYS A 289 9.71 11.21 -11.27
CA LYS A 289 9.17 10.24 -12.22
C LYS A 289 9.60 8.82 -11.84
N ASN A 290 8.74 7.85 -12.10
CA ASN A 290 8.99 6.44 -11.81
C ASN A 290 10.02 5.86 -12.80
N LEU A 291 11.29 6.23 -12.67
CA LEU A 291 12.37 5.84 -13.56
C LEU A 291 13.61 5.47 -12.73
N ILE A 292 14.23 4.34 -13.04
CA ILE A 292 15.43 3.86 -12.33
C ILE A 292 16.43 3.23 -13.30
N TRP A 293 17.71 3.32 -12.96
CA TRP A 293 18.76 2.46 -13.48
C TRP A 293 19.17 1.47 -12.40
N VAL A 294 19.40 0.21 -12.79
CA VAL A 294 19.84 -0.85 -11.88
C VAL A 294 20.92 -1.70 -12.55
N GLN A 295 21.99 -2.02 -11.81
CA GLN A 295 22.96 -3.03 -12.21
C GLN A 295 22.44 -4.45 -11.88
N ARG A 296 22.31 -5.29 -12.90
CA ARG A 296 21.77 -6.66 -12.81
C ARG A 296 22.86 -7.69 -12.49
N PHE A 297 23.23 -7.80 -11.21
CA PHE A 297 24.23 -8.79 -10.75
C PHE A 297 23.79 -10.26 -10.94
N ASP A 298 22.50 -10.50 -11.16
CA ASP A 298 21.89 -11.78 -11.46
C ASP A 298 22.04 -12.21 -12.94
N LYS A 299 22.52 -11.33 -13.82
CA LYS A 299 22.72 -11.61 -15.25
C LYS A 299 24.20 -11.68 -15.62
N ALA A 300 24.53 -12.50 -16.62
CA ALA A 300 25.88 -12.60 -17.17
C ALA A 300 26.35 -11.23 -17.68
N GLY A 301 27.59 -10.85 -17.34
CA GLY A 301 28.15 -9.54 -17.69
C GLY A 301 27.66 -8.37 -16.83
N GLN A 302 26.77 -8.62 -15.85
CA GLN A 302 26.26 -7.64 -14.89
C GLN A 302 25.80 -6.32 -15.54
N PRO A 303 24.91 -6.39 -16.55
CA PRO A 303 24.52 -5.23 -17.32
C PRO A 303 23.80 -4.21 -16.43
N PHE A 304 23.95 -2.94 -16.78
CA PHE A 304 23.04 -1.91 -16.30
C PHE A 304 21.81 -1.89 -17.21
N GLU A 305 20.63 -1.76 -16.60
CA GLU A 305 19.35 -1.70 -17.31
C GLU A 305 18.49 -0.55 -16.77
N PHE A 306 17.73 0.08 -17.67
CA PHE A 306 16.82 1.18 -17.38
C PHE A 306 15.38 0.68 -17.31
N TYR A 307 14.65 1.07 -16.28
CA TYR A 307 13.27 0.61 -16.05
C TYR A 307 12.32 1.79 -15.97
N ILE A 308 11.24 1.69 -16.75
CA ILE A 308 10.17 2.69 -16.81
C ILE A 308 8.98 2.19 -16.00
N ASN A 309 8.51 3.03 -15.09
CA ASN A 309 7.40 2.77 -14.18
C ASN A 309 7.53 1.43 -13.42
N PRO A 310 8.70 1.13 -12.80
CA PRO A 310 8.89 -0.12 -12.09
C PRO A 310 8.00 -0.18 -10.85
N LYS A 311 7.48 -1.36 -10.57
CA LYS A 311 6.60 -1.63 -9.45
C LYS A 311 6.79 -3.04 -8.93
N ILE A 312 7.05 -3.15 -7.64
CA ILE A 312 7.20 -4.45 -7.01
C ILE A 312 5.82 -4.98 -6.62
N LEU A 313 5.37 -6.02 -7.30
CA LEU A 313 4.06 -6.66 -7.11
C LEU A 313 4.03 -7.60 -5.90
N TRP A 314 5.16 -8.21 -5.57
CA TRP A 314 5.30 -9.16 -4.49
C TRP A 314 6.71 -9.14 -3.90
N ARG A 315 6.81 -9.45 -2.61
CA ARG A 315 8.05 -9.55 -1.83
C ARG A 315 8.04 -10.84 -1.03
N SER A 316 9.17 -11.53 -0.97
CA SER A 316 9.34 -12.73 -0.14
C SER A 316 9.29 -12.40 1.34
N LYS A 317 8.75 -13.33 2.13
CA LYS A 317 8.86 -13.28 3.60
C LYS A 317 10.28 -13.62 4.09
N LEU A 318 11.03 -14.38 3.29
CA LEU A 318 12.46 -14.56 3.51
C LEU A 318 13.16 -13.21 3.29
N GLN A 319 13.91 -12.77 4.30
CA GLN A 319 14.66 -11.52 4.27
C GLN A 319 16.17 -11.79 4.34
N ARG A 320 16.94 -10.83 3.84
CA ARG A 320 18.39 -10.78 3.88
C ARG A 320 18.81 -9.48 4.54
N LYS A 321 19.79 -9.56 5.45
CA LYS A 321 20.50 -8.40 5.98
C LYS A 321 21.72 -8.11 5.10
N GLY A 322 21.96 -6.84 4.77
CA GLY A 322 23.15 -6.43 4.05
C GLY A 322 23.36 -4.92 4.06
N ALA A 323 24.61 -4.51 3.86
CA ALA A 323 24.98 -3.11 3.84
C ALA A 323 24.38 -2.39 2.63
N GLU A 324 23.63 -1.32 2.91
CA GLU A 324 23.13 -0.37 1.91
C GLU A 324 23.84 0.98 2.06
N GLY A 325 24.04 1.66 0.94
CA GLY A 325 24.44 3.07 0.86
C GLY A 325 23.64 3.76 -0.23
N CYS A 326 23.61 5.08 -0.23
CA CYS A 326 22.83 5.88 -1.17
C CYS A 326 23.64 7.08 -1.65
N LEU A 327 23.61 7.38 -2.95
CA LEU A 327 24.29 8.56 -3.52
C LEU A 327 23.78 9.90 -2.96
N SER A 328 22.57 9.90 -2.39
CA SER A 328 21.93 11.07 -1.80
C SER A 328 22.16 11.20 -0.29
N ILE A 329 22.82 10.23 0.35
CA ILE A 329 23.09 10.23 1.80
C ILE A 329 24.60 10.06 2.01
N PRO A 330 25.34 11.17 2.21
CA PRO A 330 26.79 11.13 2.25
C PRO A 330 27.29 10.35 3.47
N ASP A 331 28.37 9.60 3.27
CA ASP A 331 29.15 8.90 4.32
C ASP A 331 28.38 7.94 5.22
N ARG A 332 27.16 7.53 4.82
CA ARG A 332 26.32 6.62 5.60
C ARG A 332 26.16 5.28 4.90
N LYS A 333 26.55 4.21 5.60
CA LYS A 333 26.28 2.83 5.20
C LYS A 333 25.82 2.02 6.40
N GLU A 334 24.70 1.34 6.27
CA GLU A 334 24.12 0.55 7.36
C GLU A 334 23.51 -0.74 6.84
N ASP A 335 23.43 -1.73 7.70
CA ASP A 335 22.79 -3.00 7.37
C ASP A 335 21.27 -2.87 7.41
N VAL A 336 20.62 -3.05 6.27
CA VAL A 336 19.16 -3.00 6.13
C VAL A 336 18.63 -4.40 5.84
N LEU A 337 17.47 -4.74 6.41
CA LEU A 337 16.75 -5.97 6.03
C LEU A 337 15.92 -5.72 4.77
N ARG A 338 16.09 -6.57 3.77
CA ARG A 338 15.33 -6.54 2.52
C ARG A 338 14.77 -7.91 2.19
N SER A 339 13.70 -7.96 1.42
CA SER A 339 13.15 -9.23 0.93
C SER A 339 14.17 -9.88 -0.01
N TYR A 340 14.42 -11.17 0.15
CA TYR A 340 15.39 -11.89 -0.69
C TYR A 340 14.95 -11.96 -2.16
N ALA A 341 13.64 -12.13 -2.41
CA ALA A 341 13.05 -12.23 -3.73
C ALA A 341 11.90 -11.24 -3.91
N ILE A 342 11.73 -10.75 -5.12
CA ILE A 342 10.65 -9.86 -5.53
C ILE A 342 10.07 -10.29 -6.89
N ARG A 343 8.81 -9.94 -7.12
CA ARG A 343 8.21 -9.93 -8.47
C ARG A 343 8.07 -8.49 -8.92
N LEU A 344 8.79 -8.11 -9.97
CA LEU A 344 8.80 -6.76 -10.53
C LEU A 344 7.88 -6.70 -11.75
N GLN A 345 7.15 -5.60 -11.89
CA GLN A 345 6.41 -5.21 -13.08
C GLN A 345 6.97 -3.87 -13.57
N TYR A 346 7.14 -3.70 -14.88
CA TYR A 346 7.60 -2.44 -15.47
C TYR A 346 7.10 -2.31 -16.92
N VAL A 347 7.30 -1.14 -17.52
CA VAL A 347 6.97 -0.85 -18.92
C VAL A 347 8.26 -0.78 -19.73
N ASN A 348 8.29 -1.40 -20.90
CA ASN A 348 9.43 -1.30 -21.81
C ASN A 348 9.28 -0.09 -22.79
N THR A 349 10.28 0.12 -23.65
CA THR A 349 10.30 1.21 -24.64
C THR A 349 9.20 1.13 -25.69
N GLU A 350 8.57 -0.04 -25.86
CA GLU A 350 7.43 -0.24 -26.76
C GLU A 350 6.08 -0.09 -26.05
N GLY A 351 6.06 0.24 -24.76
CA GLY A 351 4.84 0.39 -23.97
C GLY A 351 4.25 -0.94 -23.47
N LYS A 352 4.96 -2.06 -23.64
CA LYS A 352 4.54 -3.37 -23.16
C LYS A 352 4.86 -3.52 -21.67
N VAL A 353 3.90 -4.04 -20.92
CA VAL A 353 4.09 -4.43 -19.53
C VAL A 353 4.87 -5.74 -19.47
N ILE A 354 5.97 -5.73 -18.72
CA ILE A 354 6.82 -6.89 -18.48
C ILE A 354 6.78 -7.21 -16.99
N GLU A 355 6.80 -8.50 -16.66
CA GLU A 355 6.96 -8.98 -15.31
C GLU A 355 8.09 -10.00 -15.21
N GLU A 356 8.89 -9.91 -14.16
CA GLU A 356 9.98 -10.84 -13.89
C GLU A 356 10.17 -11.07 -12.38
N ASN A 357 10.68 -12.25 -12.02
CA ASN A 357 11.10 -12.57 -10.66
C ASN A 357 12.59 -12.28 -10.52
N ILE A 358 12.96 -11.59 -9.45
CA ILE A 358 14.33 -11.14 -9.21
C ILE A 358 14.71 -11.52 -7.78
N GLU A 359 15.91 -12.06 -7.60
CA GLU A 359 16.38 -12.57 -6.32
C GLU A 359 17.74 -12.01 -5.93
N GLY A 360 18.15 -12.28 -4.68
CA GLY A 360 19.49 -12.01 -4.20
C GLY A 360 19.81 -10.51 -4.11
N PHE A 361 21.03 -10.14 -4.50
CA PHE A 361 21.50 -8.75 -4.37
C PHE A 361 20.80 -7.81 -5.35
N THR A 362 20.49 -8.27 -6.57
CA THR A 362 19.72 -7.44 -7.52
C THR A 362 18.34 -7.07 -6.95
N ALA A 363 17.66 -8.00 -6.27
CA ALA A 363 16.38 -7.71 -5.62
C ALA A 363 16.50 -6.62 -4.53
N VAL A 364 17.64 -6.54 -3.84
CA VAL A 364 17.94 -5.48 -2.86
C VAL A 364 18.04 -4.13 -3.57
N ILE A 365 18.79 -4.05 -4.67
CA ILE A 365 18.95 -2.82 -5.44
C ILE A 365 17.59 -2.33 -5.95
N PHE A 366 16.76 -3.21 -6.54
CA PHE A 366 15.42 -2.80 -6.97
C PHE A 366 14.54 -2.28 -5.82
N GLN A 367 14.59 -2.93 -4.66
CA GLN A 367 13.84 -2.44 -3.49
C GLN A 367 14.33 -1.07 -3.05
N HIS A 368 15.64 -0.82 -3.08
CA HIS A 368 16.23 0.49 -2.77
C HIS A 368 15.82 1.57 -3.79
N GLU A 369 16.00 1.32 -5.09
CA GLU A 369 15.68 2.32 -6.12
C GLU A 369 14.17 2.57 -6.21
N THR A 370 13.35 1.54 -5.99
CA THR A 370 11.89 1.69 -5.97
C THR A 370 11.42 2.46 -4.73
N ASP A 371 12.11 2.34 -3.58
CA ASP A 371 11.80 3.13 -2.40
C ASP A 371 11.96 4.64 -2.65
N HIS A 372 13.00 5.04 -3.40
CA HIS A 372 13.19 6.43 -3.82
C HIS A 372 12.00 6.97 -4.62
N LEU A 373 11.37 6.14 -5.45
CA LEU A 373 10.17 6.54 -6.21
C LEU A 373 8.98 6.89 -5.31
N TYR A 374 8.95 6.36 -4.09
CA TYR A 374 7.92 6.63 -3.10
C TYR A 374 8.33 7.62 -2.02
N GLY A 375 9.50 8.27 -2.18
CA GLY A 375 10.03 9.17 -1.17
C GLY A 375 10.44 8.46 0.12
N ILE A 376 10.85 7.20 0.01
CA ILE A 376 11.34 6.37 1.11
C ILE A 376 12.86 6.26 0.98
N LEU A 377 13.56 6.59 2.05
CA LEU A 377 15.01 6.45 2.15
C LEU A 377 15.35 5.26 3.05
N PHE A 378 16.51 4.65 2.86
CA PHE A 378 16.89 3.48 3.68
C PHE A 378 16.90 3.75 5.21
N PRO A 379 17.20 4.98 5.72
CA PRO A 379 17.05 5.26 7.15
C PRO A 379 15.61 5.12 7.66
N ASP A 380 14.62 5.44 6.82
CA ASP A 380 13.21 5.23 7.16
C ASP A 380 12.92 3.74 7.39
N ARG A 381 13.55 2.87 6.59
CA ARG A 381 13.43 1.41 6.74
C ARG A 381 14.05 0.91 8.03
N LEU A 382 15.18 1.49 8.45
CA LEU A 382 15.80 1.14 9.72
C LEU A 382 14.90 1.52 10.90
N GLU A 383 14.27 2.70 10.86
CA GLU A 383 13.30 3.12 11.88
C GLU A 383 12.06 2.22 11.93
N GLU A 384 11.55 1.79 10.76
CA GLU A 384 10.46 0.81 10.66
C GLU A 384 10.88 -0.54 11.25
N GLN A 385 12.08 -1.02 10.93
CA GLN A 385 12.60 -2.32 11.36
C GLN A 385 12.93 -2.37 12.85
N ALA A 386 13.40 -1.26 13.43
CA ALA A 386 13.66 -1.17 14.86
C ALA A 386 12.41 -1.38 15.73
N LYS A 387 11.22 -1.18 15.15
CA LYS A 387 9.92 -1.39 15.82
C LYS A 387 9.31 -2.77 15.56
N ALA A 388 9.90 -3.57 14.68
CA ALA A 388 9.37 -4.86 14.25
C ALA A 388 10.10 -6.02 14.95
N GLU A 389 9.34 -7.01 15.45
CA GLU A 389 9.91 -8.25 15.94
C GLU A 389 10.37 -9.13 14.75
N SER A 390 11.59 -9.68 14.82
CA SER A 390 12.10 -10.63 13.83
C SER A 390 12.81 -11.80 14.52
N ALA A 391 12.67 -12.99 13.94
CA ALA A 391 13.37 -14.18 14.39
C ALA A 391 14.42 -14.57 13.34
N SER A 392 15.66 -14.82 13.79
CA SER A 392 16.73 -15.26 12.90
C SER A 392 16.58 -16.75 12.58
N LEU A 393 16.58 -17.09 11.30
CA LEU A 393 16.66 -18.48 10.84
C LEU A 393 18.14 -18.90 10.87
N ASN A 394 18.65 -19.24 12.06
CA ASN A 394 20.06 -19.59 12.28
C ASN A 394 20.42 -21.02 11.84
N ASP A 395 19.43 -21.86 11.57
CA ASP A 395 19.66 -23.21 11.07
C ASP A 395 20.02 -23.13 9.58
N LYS A 396 21.28 -23.45 9.27
CA LYS A 396 21.87 -23.41 7.93
C LYS A 396 20.89 -24.02 6.92
N LEU A 397 20.40 -23.21 5.98
CA LEU A 397 19.65 -23.69 4.83
C LEU A 397 20.52 -24.71 4.08
N GLU A 398 20.17 -25.99 4.17
CA GLU A 398 20.78 -27.04 3.36
C GLU A 398 20.14 -27.01 1.97
N PHE A 399 20.82 -26.38 1.03
CA PHE A 399 20.43 -26.42 -0.38
C PHE A 399 20.92 -27.72 -1.00
N SER A 400 20.04 -28.44 -1.69
CA SER A 400 20.40 -29.59 -2.51
C SER A 400 19.85 -29.40 -3.93
N ILE A 401 20.58 -29.89 -4.92
CA ILE A 401 20.16 -29.87 -6.31
C ILE A 401 20.49 -31.22 -6.96
N GLN A 402 19.67 -31.66 -7.90
CA GLN A 402 20.02 -32.83 -8.71
C GLN A 402 21.24 -32.53 -9.59
N PRO A 403 22.16 -33.49 -9.77
CA PRO A 403 23.24 -33.33 -10.73
C PRO A 403 22.67 -33.02 -12.12
N LYS A 404 23.24 -32.02 -12.81
CA LYS A 404 22.88 -31.59 -14.19
C LYS A 404 21.55 -30.84 -14.37
N THR A 405 20.91 -30.35 -13.31
CA THR A 405 19.73 -29.45 -13.45
C THR A 405 20.06 -27.96 -13.52
N LEU A 406 21.29 -27.55 -13.19
CA LEU A 406 21.79 -26.21 -13.54
C LEU A 406 22.30 -26.27 -14.99
N MET A 407 21.57 -25.64 -15.90
CA MET A 407 22.10 -25.28 -17.22
C MET A 407 22.74 -23.88 -17.11
N PRO A 408 23.91 -23.66 -17.73
CA PRO A 408 24.70 -22.45 -17.57
C PRO A 408 23.98 -21.17 -18.00
#